data_AF-A0A524N2G1-F1
#
_entry.id   AF-A0A524N2G1-F1
#
_cell.length_a   1.000
_cell.length_b   1.000
_cell.length_c   1.000
_cell.angle_alpha   90.00
_cell.angle_beta   90.00
_cell.angle_gamma   90.00
#
_symmetry.space_group_name_H-M   'P 1'
#
loop_
_entity.id
_entity.type
_entity.pdbx_description
1 polymer ?
#
loop_
_entity_poly.entity_id
_entity_poly.type
_entity_poly.pdbx_seq_one_letter_code
_entity_poly.pdbx_strand_id
1 'polypeptide(L)' 'MFELSAHGTDVHVGTGPQYPWGGLYGGQIVAQALRAGALSVESDLEPHSIRAYFIRRGDHTEPVRYEVDRIRNG' A
#
# COMPACT_ATOMS: atom_id res chain seq x y z
N MET A 1 -9.14 -6.46 -4.68
CA MET A 1 -8.41 -6.34 -3.40
C MET A 1 -7.08 -5.62 -3.57
N PHE A 2 -6.16 -6.09 -4.44
CA PHE A 2 -4.85 -5.45 -4.60
C PHE A 2 -4.79 -4.39 -5.69
N GLU A 3 -5.89 -4.17 -6.43
CA GLU A 3 -5.97 -3.09 -7.39
C GLU A 3 -5.80 -1.74 -6.68
N LEU A 4 -5.04 -0.86 -7.34
CA LEU A 4 -4.69 0.46 -6.83
C LEU A 4 -4.99 1.44 -7.96
N SER A 5 -5.74 2.48 -7.65
CA SER A 5 -5.98 3.59 -8.57
C SER A 5 -4.84 4.59 -8.43
N ALA A 6 -4.32 5.09 -9.55
CA ALA A 6 -3.30 6.15 -9.53
C ALA A 6 -3.96 7.50 -9.25
N HIS A 7 -3.38 8.28 -8.32
CA HIS A 7 -3.87 9.59 -7.89
C HIS A 7 -2.80 10.68 -8.00
N GLY A 8 -1.78 10.44 -8.83
CA GLY A 8 -0.62 11.31 -9.03
C GLY A 8 0.64 10.47 -9.21
N THR A 9 1.77 11.14 -9.45
CA THR A 9 3.08 10.47 -9.44
C THR A 9 3.33 9.89 -8.06
N ASP A 10 3.63 8.59 -8.00
CA ASP A 10 3.95 7.88 -6.76
C ASP A 10 2.84 7.91 -5.68
N VAL A 11 1.61 8.27 -6.05
CA VAL A 11 0.45 8.29 -5.17
C VAL A 11 -0.62 7.32 -5.68
N HIS A 12 -1.04 6.42 -4.79
CA HIS A 12 -1.99 5.37 -5.11
C HIS A 12 -3.10 5.30 -4.06
N VAL A 13 -4.29 4.87 -4.47
CA VAL A 13 -5.42 4.67 -3.57
C VAL A 13 -5.95 3.25 -3.72
N GLY A 14 -6.10 2.57 -2.58
CA GLY A 14 -6.62 1.21 -2.49
C GLY A 14 -7.83 1.12 -1.56
N THR A 15 -8.71 0.16 -1.82
CA THR A 15 -9.82 -0.18 -0.94
C THR A 15 -9.64 -1.58 -0.38
N GLY A 16 -10.27 -1.84 0.77
CA GLY A 16 -10.24 -3.14 1.44
C GLY A 16 -11.63 -3.74 1.60
N PRO A 17 -11.73 -5.06 1.78
CA PRO A 17 -12.97 -5.66 2.25
C PRO A 17 -13.35 -5.13 3.64
N GLN A 18 -14.66 -5.16 3.90
CA GLN A 18 -15.20 -4.89 5.23
C GLN A 18 -15.22 -6.18 6.02
N TYR A 19 -14.59 -6.16 7.19
CA TYR A 19 -14.56 -7.30 8.10
C TYR A 19 -15.59 -7.13 9.22
N PRO A 20 -16.25 -8.21 9.69
CA PRO A 20 -17.26 -8.14 10.76
C PRO A 20 -16.75 -7.54 12.08
N TRP A 21 -15.46 -7.64 12.35
CA TRP A 21 -14.80 -7.09 13.55
C TRP A 21 -14.33 -5.63 13.38
N GLY A 22 -14.56 -5.03 12.20
CA GLY A 22 -14.22 -3.66 11.85
C GLY A 22 -12.72 -3.39 11.71
N GLY A 23 -12.40 -2.21 11.14
CA GLY A 23 -11.03 -1.79 10.86
C GLY A 23 -10.34 -2.59 9.75
N LEU A 24 -9.07 -2.30 9.51
CA LEU A 24 -8.32 -2.84 8.38
C LEU A 24 -7.50 -4.08 8.76
N TYR A 25 -7.38 -5.03 7.84
CA TYR A 25 -6.48 -6.16 7.99
C TYR A 25 -5.04 -5.75 7.65
N GLY A 26 -4.12 -5.88 8.61
CA GLY A 26 -2.74 -5.41 8.45
C GLY A 26 -2.00 -6.02 7.25
N GLY A 27 -2.22 -7.32 6.97
CA GLY A 27 -1.60 -7.99 5.82
C GLY A 27 -2.02 -7.38 4.47
N GLN A 28 -3.29 -6.99 4.34
CA GLN A 28 -3.78 -6.29 3.15
C GLN A 28 -3.09 -4.93 2.98
N ILE A 29 -2.99 -4.16 4.06
CA ILE A 29 -2.37 -2.82 4.02
C ILE A 29 -0.90 -2.91 3.60
N VAL A 30 -0.17 -3.87 4.15
CA VAL A 30 1.24 -4.10 3.79
C VAL A 30 1.39 -4.58 2.35
N ALA A 31 0.52 -5.49 1.88
CA ALA A 31 0.57 -5.97 0.50
C ALA A 31 0.25 -4.86 -0.52
N GLN A 32 -0.75 -4.01 -0.24
CA GLN A 32 -1.07 -2.84 -1.07
C GLN A 32 0.07 -1.81 -1.05
N ALA A 33 0.68 -1.54 0.11
CA ALA A 33 1.85 -0.65 0.21
C ALA A 33 3.05 -1.18 -0.58
N LEU A 34 3.34 -2.48 -0.47
CA LEU A 34 4.40 -3.15 -1.22
C LEU A 34 4.15 -3.05 -2.73
N ARG A 35 2.90 -3.25 -3.18
CA ARG A 35 2.54 -3.09 -4.59
C ARG A 35 2.71 -1.65 -5.07
N ALA A 36 2.30 -0.66 -4.28
CA ALA A 36 2.52 0.75 -4.63
C ALA A 36 4.01 1.06 -4.81
N GLY A 37 4.87 0.57 -3.90
CA GLY A 37 6.31 0.70 -4.02
C GLY A 37 6.87 0.01 -5.29
N ALA A 38 6.43 -1.21 -5.58
CA ALA A 38 6.86 -1.94 -6.78
C ALA A 38 6.45 -1.26 -8.09
N LEU A 39 5.30 -0.56 -8.11
CA LEU A 39 4.87 0.22 -9.28
C LEU A 39 5.72 1.48 -9.54
N SER A 40 6.54 1.90 -8.57
CA SER A 40 7.41 3.08 -8.71
C SER A 40 8.78 2.78 -9.31
N VAL A 41 9.13 1.50 -9.48
CA VAL A 41 10.44 1.06 -10.00
C VAL A 41 10.30 0.35 -11.33
N GLU A 42 11.44 0.12 -12.01
CA GLU A 42 11.48 -0.68 -13.24
C GLU A 42 11.00 -2.12 -12.99
N SER A 43 10.37 -2.72 -14.00
CA SER A 43 9.67 -4.01 -13.85
C SER A 43 10.58 -5.22 -13.61
N ASP A 44 11.89 -5.07 -13.79
CA ASP A 44 12.91 -6.08 -13.52
C ASP A 44 13.39 -6.08 -12.06
N LEU A 45 12.98 -5.10 -11.25
CA LEU A 45 13.30 -5.02 -9.84
C LEU A 45 12.22 -5.67 -8.98
N GLU A 46 12.60 -6.69 -8.21
CA GLU A 46 11.71 -7.38 -7.30
C GLU A 46 11.97 -7.01 -5.82
N PRO A 47 10.92 -6.92 -4.99
CA PRO A 47 11.10 -6.65 -3.56
C PRO A 47 11.78 -7.83 -2.84
N HIS A 48 12.90 -7.57 -2.19
CA HIS A 48 13.61 -8.59 -1.40
C HIS A 48 13.30 -8.55 0.11
N SER A 49 12.81 -7.41 0.62
CA SER A 49 12.42 -7.27 2.03
C SER A 49 11.46 -6.10 2.22
N ILE A 50 10.67 -6.14 3.30
CA ILE A 50 9.80 -5.04 3.72
C ILE A 50 9.84 -4.91 5.24
N ARG A 51 9.82 -3.68 5.74
CA ARG A 51 9.59 -3.36 7.15
C ARG A 51 8.38 -2.44 7.25
N ALA A 52 7.43 -2.78 8.10
CA ALA A 52 6.21 -2.02 8.29
C ALA A 52 5.91 -1.85 9.78
N TYR A 53 5.40 -0.68 10.14
CA TYR A 53 4.95 -0.36 11.48
C TYR A 53 3.50 0.13 11.41
N PHE A 54 2.65 -0.37 12.29
CA PHE A 54 1.26 0.09 12.41
C PHE A 54 1.17 1.11 13.54
N ILE A 55 0.87 2.36 13.19
CA ILE A 55 0.82 3.47 14.15
C ILE A 55 -0.59 3.70 14.69
N ARG A 56 -1.60 3.51 13.84
CA ARG A 56 -3.02 3.69 14.18
C ARG A 56 -3.87 2.61 13.51
N ARG A 57 -4.99 2.27 14.16
CA ARG A 57 -6.05 1.46 13.52
C ARG A 57 -6.69 2.29 12.42
N GLY A 58 -6.77 1.74 11.21
CA GLY A 58 -7.48 2.39 10.10
C GLY A 58 -8.97 2.09 10.10
N ASP A 59 -9.73 2.96 9.43
CA ASP A 59 -11.16 2.77 9.18
C ASP A 59 -11.38 2.04 7.85
N HIS A 60 -12.08 0.91 7.91
CA HIS A 60 -12.50 0.12 6.75
C HIS A 60 -13.59 0.77 5.88
N THR A 61 -14.20 1.87 6.31
CA THR A 61 -15.18 2.62 5.52
C THR A 61 -14.53 3.68 4.63
N GLU A 62 -13.25 3.98 4.87
CA GLU A 62 -12.49 4.95 4.09
C GLU A 62 -11.43 4.26 3.21
N PRO A 63 -11.13 4.83 2.02
CA PRO A 63 -10.04 4.34 1.19
C PRO A 63 -8.67 4.62 1.84
N VAL A 64 -7.67 3.81 1.50
CA VAL A 64 -6.30 3.98 1.99
C VAL A 64 -5.45 4.60 0.90
N ARG A 65 -4.81 5.73 1.22
CA ARG A 65 -3.86 6.42 0.35
C ARG A 65 -2.44 5.95 0.66
N TYR A 66 -1.71 5.55 -0.38
CA TYR A 66 -0.33 5.12 -0.34
C TYR A 66 0.52 6.15 -1.09
N GLU A 67 1.45 6.77 -0.40
CA GLU A 67 2.43 7.69 -0.97
C GLU A 67 3.80 7.02 -0.95
N VAL A 68 4.44 6.96 -2.11
CA VAL A 68 5.75 6.35 -2.27
C VAL A 68 6.80 7.45 -2.35
N ASP A 69 7.79 7.37 -1.48
CA ASP A 69 8.96 8.25 -1.51
C ASP A 69 10.18 7.49 -2.04
N ARG A 70 10.84 8.06 -3.05
CA ARG A 70 11.97 7.44 -3.77
C ARG A 70 13.29 7.85 -3.11
N ILE A 71 13.73 7.07 -2.13
CA ILE A 71 14.91 7.40 -1.32
C ILE A 71 16.26 7.15 -2.02
N ARG A 72 16.34 6.23 -2.98
CA ARG A 72 17.59 5.87 -3.70
C ARG A 72 17.29 5.06 -4.97
N ASN A 73 18.09 5.26 -6.03
CA ASN A 73 18.09 4.45 -7.25
C ASN A 73 19.53 4.23 -7.76
N GLY A 74 20.16 3.12 -7.36
CA GLY A 74 21.59 2.86 -7.62
C GLY A 74 22.52 3.52 -6.61
#